data_AF-U5N636-F1
#
_entry.id   AF-U5N636-F1
#
_cell.length_a   1.000
_cell.length_b   1.000
_cell.length_c   1.000
_cell.angle_alpha   90.00
_cell.angle_beta   90.00
_cell.angle_gamma   90.00
#
_symmetry.space_group_name_H-M   'P 1'
#
loop_
_entity.id
_entity.type
_entity.pdbx_description
1 polymer ?
#
loop_
_entity_poly.entity_id
_entity_poly.type
_entity_poly.pdbx_seq_one_letter_code
_entity_poly.pdbx_strand_id
1 'polypeptide(L)'
;MNYLGAVFPDITMQNGSNYEIANLKTGNIVASNNLKNLEKQVRRMFINWLKSILKSGKDPFSVDVSTSPDMQESQHSILQKGEIEIPDDIKSQIETFKMPIGYPPKIEGYPARISGKQLLIKTQAEMITKIKREMQIGELFDELVMPLLCNTADFIHLLPASEAHHHRAQGGLLRHSLEVCYIAVKHTKTTDFDSNETPEERSANALKWRLAVAVTALLHDIGKPVSDYEIWDQTGVYQWKPSGKNLFHWAVEHDIERYFLQWNKKRHNNHRIIAPSLIEKIVPAKVIELLQQNSKNLYFKVIEAISNSDNMELADKKTINGNQLFNILLLADRASVANDLKLTSGDAIRAAGSGVSTIQRLVDTMRQFEVVN
;
A
#
# COMPACT_ATOMS: atom_id res chain seq x y z
N MET A 1 -25.47 -1.96 13.82
CA MET A 1 -24.57 -0.80 14.02
C MET A 1 -23.91 -0.29 12.72
N ASN A 2 -24.21 -0.79 11.52
CA ASN A 2 -23.25 -0.69 10.40
C ASN A 2 -23.59 0.15 9.16
N TYR A 3 -24.60 1.03 9.13
CA TYR A 3 -24.80 1.87 7.93
C TYR A 3 -25.14 3.34 8.17
N LEU A 4 -25.53 3.74 9.39
CA LEU A 4 -25.86 5.14 9.68
C LEU A 4 -24.63 6.02 9.96
N GLY A 5 -23.55 5.46 10.51
CA GLY A 5 -22.30 6.20 10.80
C GLY A 5 -21.48 6.56 9.56
N ALA A 6 -21.77 5.96 8.39
CA ALA A 6 -21.05 6.23 7.14
C ALA A 6 -21.58 7.46 6.38
N VAL A 7 -22.80 7.92 6.68
CA VAL A 7 -23.43 9.07 5.99
C VAL A 7 -23.44 10.32 6.88
N PHE A 8 -23.37 10.17 8.20
CA PHE A 8 -23.26 11.26 9.17
C PHE A 8 -22.21 10.86 10.21
N PRO A 9 -20.96 11.36 10.13
CA PRO A 9 -19.89 10.95 11.04
C PRO A 9 -20.06 11.45 12.48
N ASP A 10 -21.05 12.30 12.75
CA ASP A 10 -21.05 13.10 13.97
C ASP A 10 -22.09 12.60 15.00
N ILE A 11 -21.54 11.83 15.95
CA ILE A 11 -22.05 11.49 17.28
C ILE A 11 -23.43 10.80 17.31
N THR A 12 -23.43 9.47 17.20
CA THR A 12 -24.46 8.63 17.85
C THR A 12 -24.05 8.40 19.30
N MET A 13 -24.77 9.01 20.25
CA MET A 13 -24.72 8.60 21.66
C MET A 13 -25.95 7.79 22.01
N GLN A 14 -25.74 6.60 22.56
CA GLN A 14 -26.81 5.83 23.18
C GLN A 14 -26.91 6.29 24.64
N ASN A 15 -27.97 7.03 24.97
CA ASN A 15 -28.22 7.48 26.34
C ASN A 15 -29.48 6.77 26.86
N GLY A 16 -29.30 5.58 27.42
CA GLY A 16 -30.40 4.69 27.81
C GLY A 16 -31.18 4.14 26.60
N SER A 17 -32.52 4.20 26.65
CA SER A 17 -33.44 3.64 25.64
C SER A 17 -33.60 4.47 24.37
N ASN A 18 -32.97 5.64 24.29
CA ASN A 18 -33.17 6.62 23.22
C ASN A 18 -31.90 6.81 22.39
N TYR A 19 -32.09 6.99 21.08
CA TYR A 19 -31.02 7.27 20.13
C TYR A 19 -31.06 8.75 19.73
N GLU A 20 -29.95 9.45 19.86
CA GLU A 20 -29.81 10.85 19.46
C GLU A 20 -28.72 11.02 18.39
N ILE A 21 -28.97 11.89 17.42
CA ILE A 21 -28.02 12.31 16.38
C ILE A 21 -28.00 13.84 16.33
N ALA A 22 -26.82 14.43 16.48
CA ALA A 22 -26.62 15.88 16.41
C ALA A 22 -25.94 16.28 15.09
N ASN A 23 -26.55 17.19 14.31
CA ASN A 23 -25.92 17.75 13.12
C ASN A 23 -25.16 19.03 13.48
N LEU A 24 -23.83 18.95 13.58
CA LEU A 24 -22.96 20.06 13.98
C LEU A 24 -22.89 21.22 12.97
N LYS A 25 -23.24 20.99 11.69
CA LYS A 25 -23.28 22.07 10.67
C LYS A 25 -24.57 22.88 10.69
N THR A 26 -25.68 22.30 11.19
CA THR A 26 -26.98 22.99 11.26
C THR A 26 -27.51 23.22 12.68
N GLY A 27 -26.85 22.66 13.70
CA GLY A 27 -27.27 22.75 15.11
C GLY A 27 -28.52 21.93 15.47
N ASN A 28 -29.03 21.10 14.57
CA ASN A 28 -30.28 20.37 14.78
C ASN A 28 -30.02 18.99 15.42
N ILE A 29 -30.74 18.68 16.50
CA ILE A 29 -30.68 17.39 17.20
C ILE A 29 -31.94 16.60 16.88
N VAL A 30 -31.78 15.32 16.53
CA VAL A 30 -32.90 14.40 16.29
C VAL A 30 -32.79 13.22 17.23
N ALA A 31 -33.86 13.00 18.00
CA ALA A 31 -33.96 11.92 18.98
C ALA A 31 -35.12 10.97 18.65
N SER A 32 -34.92 9.66 18.78
CA SER A 32 -36.01 8.68 18.67
C SER A 32 -35.77 7.44 19.53
N ASN A 33 -36.85 6.93 20.12
CA ASN A 33 -36.86 5.72 20.94
C ASN A 33 -36.95 4.44 20.06
N ASN A 34 -37.12 4.60 18.74
CA ASN A 34 -37.22 3.50 17.79
C ASN A 34 -36.29 3.73 16.59
N LEU A 35 -35.34 2.81 16.41
CA LEU A 35 -34.27 2.89 15.41
C LEU A 35 -34.81 3.04 13.97
N LYS A 36 -35.92 2.38 13.62
CA LYS A 36 -36.52 2.49 12.28
C LYS A 36 -37.13 3.87 12.01
N ASN A 37 -37.63 4.54 13.05
CA ASN A 37 -38.16 5.89 12.93
C ASN A 37 -37.02 6.92 12.82
N LEU A 38 -35.93 6.73 13.55
CA LEU A 38 -34.73 7.55 13.41
C LEU A 38 -34.16 7.48 12.00
N GLU A 39 -34.04 6.28 11.44
CA GLU A 39 -33.55 6.06 10.08
C GLU A 39 -34.43 6.79 9.03
N LYS A 40 -35.76 6.75 9.21
CA LYS A 40 -36.71 7.46 8.33
C LYS A 40 -36.56 8.97 8.44
N GLN A 41 -36.30 9.52 9.63
CA GLN A 41 -36.08 10.95 9.85
C GLN A 41 -34.75 11.42 9.26
N VAL A 42 -33.67 10.68 9.49
CA VAL A 42 -32.33 10.94 8.92
C VAL A 42 -32.38 10.91 7.38
N ARG A 43 -33.05 9.91 6.79
CA ARG A 43 -33.26 9.86 5.33
C ARG A 43 -33.98 11.09 4.79
N ARG A 44 -35.02 11.56 5.47
CA ARG A 44 -35.75 12.77 5.05
C ARG A 44 -34.87 14.02 5.12
N MET A 45 -34.06 14.15 6.17
CA MET A 45 -33.13 15.28 6.31
C MET A 45 -32.07 15.26 5.20
N PHE A 46 -31.50 14.09 4.90
CA PHE A 46 -30.54 13.91 3.83
C PHE A 46 -31.14 14.29 2.46
N ILE A 47 -32.35 13.82 2.16
CA ILE A 47 -33.05 14.16 0.91
C ILE A 47 -33.33 15.67 0.82
N ASN A 48 -33.72 16.31 1.92
CA ASN A 48 -34.00 17.74 1.92
C ASN A 48 -32.72 18.58 1.79
N TRP A 49 -31.62 18.15 2.41
CA TRP A 49 -30.31 18.77 2.25
C TRP A 49 -29.78 18.64 0.82
N LEU A 50 -29.88 17.45 0.21
CA LEU A 50 -29.55 17.23 -1.20
C LEU A 50 -30.36 18.14 -2.13
N LYS A 51 -31.67 18.26 -1.89
CA LYS A 51 -32.54 19.18 -2.65
C LYS A 51 -32.15 20.64 -2.47
N SER A 52 -31.63 21.03 -1.30
CA SER A 52 -31.13 22.38 -1.02
C SER A 52 -29.84 22.68 -1.80
N ILE A 53 -28.91 21.73 -1.86
CA ILE A 53 -27.67 21.85 -2.65
C ILE A 53 -27.96 21.90 -4.14
N LEU A 54 -28.82 21.01 -4.64
CA LEU A 54 -29.21 20.99 -6.05
C LEU A 54 -29.93 22.29 -6.48
N LYS A 55 -30.56 23.02 -5.55
CA LYS A 55 -31.17 24.33 -5.81
C LYS A 55 -30.19 25.50 -5.72
N SER A 56 -29.11 25.39 -4.95
CA SER A 56 -28.18 26.51 -4.72
C SER A 56 -27.08 26.63 -5.78
N GLY A 57 -26.86 25.59 -6.59
CA GLY A 57 -25.91 25.59 -7.70
C GLY A 57 -24.43 25.73 -7.29
N LYS A 58 -24.12 25.66 -5.99
CA LYS A 58 -22.75 25.75 -5.46
C LYS A 58 -22.17 24.35 -5.24
N ASP A 59 -20.91 24.16 -5.65
CA ASP A 59 -20.13 22.96 -5.33
C ASP A 59 -19.85 22.89 -3.82
N PRO A 60 -20.37 21.87 -3.10
CA PRO A 60 -20.20 21.75 -1.65
C PRO A 60 -18.77 21.44 -1.20
N PHE A 61 -17.81 21.27 -2.12
CA PHE A 61 -16.41 20.92 -1.84
C PHE A 61 -15.38 21.97 -2.27
N SER A 62 -15.80 23.18 -2.64
CA SER A 62 -14.86 24.26 -2.93
C SER A 62 -14.07 24.67 -1.68
N VAL A 63 -12.75 24.50 -1.72
CA VAL A 63 -11.79 25.00 -0.72
C VAL A 63 -10.98 26.11 -1.40
N ASP A 64 -10.86 27.26 -0.73
CA ASP A 64 -10.11 28.42 -1.22
C ASP A 64 -8.62 28.21 -0.96
N VAL A 65 -7.81 28.06 -2.02
CA VAL A 65 -6.39 27.66 -1.95
C VAL A 65 -5.44 28.88 -2.02
N SER A 66 -5.94 30.09 -1.77
CA SER A 66 -5.15 31.32 -1.94
C SER A 66 -4.07 31.58 -0.89
N THR A 67 -3.77 30.63 0.01
CA THR A 67 -2.73 30.79 1.04
C THR A 67 -1.92 29.52 1.25
N SER A 68 -0.90 29.29 0.41
CA SER A 68 0.28 28.52 0.82
C SER A 68 1.53 29.03 0.10
N PRO A 69 2.71 29.04 0.76
CA PRO A 69 3.87 29.79 0.31
C PRO A 69 4.65 29.03 -0.77
N ASP A 70 5.07 29.77 -1.80
CA ASP A 70 5.99 29.34 -2.84
C ASP A 70 7.34 28.89 -2.27
N MET A 71 7.82 27.73 -2.75
CA MET A 71 9.23 27.34 -2.67
C MET A 71 9.71 27.10 -4.11
N GLN A 72 10.54 28.02 -4.60
CA GLN A 72 11.11 27.99 -5.95
C GLN A 72 12.15 26.88 -6.15
N GLU A 73 12.07 26.29 -7.35
CA GLU A 73 13.05 25.63 -8.21
C GLU A 73 14.46 25.30 -7.68
N SER A 74 14.87 24.03 -7.87
CA SER A 74 15.90 23.62 -8.86
C SER A 74 16.50 22.26 -8.48
N GLN A 75 16.51 21.31 -9.42
CA GLN A 75 17.62 20.40 -9.76
C GLN A 75 17.18 19.30 -10.76
N HIS A 76 17.63 19.49 -12.00
CA HIS A 76 17.90 18.54 -13.10
C HIS A 76 17.08 17.24 -13.22
N SER A 77 16.20 17.23 -14.22
CA SER A 77 15.64 16.03 -14.84
C SER A 77 16.73 15.27 -15.61
N ILE A 78 17.11 14.09 -15.13
CA ILE A 78 17.86 13.12 -15.92
C ILE A 78 16.90 11.96 -16.19
N LEU A 79 16.09 12.10 -17.25
CA LEU A 79 15.32 11.00 -17.80
C LEU A 79 16.29 10.06 -18.53
N GLN A 80 16.23 8.77 -18.24
CA GLN A 80 16.88 7.74 -19.04
C GLN A 80 16.13 7.56 -20.37
N LYS A 81 16.80 7.00 -21.37
CA LYS A 81 16.26 6.79 -22.71
C LYS A 81 15.01 5.88 -22.65
N GLY A 82 13.84 6.44 -22.99
CA GLY A 82 12.55 5.73 -22.96
C GLY A 82 11.69 5.98 -21.72
N GLU A 83 12.19 6.73 -20.73
CA GLU A 83 11.37 7.22 -19.61
C GLU A 83 10.49 8.40 -20.03
N ILE A 84 9.27 8.44 -19.50
CA ILE A 84 8.37 9.60 -19.61
C ILE A 84 8.31 10.31 -18.26
N GLU A 85 8.18 11.64 -18.27
CA GLU A 85 7.86 12.37 -17.05
C GLU A 85 6.54 11.87 -16.47
N ILE A 86 6.45 11.83 -15.13
CA ILE A 86 5.19 11.49 -14.45
C ILE A 86 4.15 12.52 -14.90
N PRO A 87 3.09 12.11 -15.61
CA PRO A 87 2.09 13.04 -16.13
C PRO A 87 1.45 13.88 -15.02
N ASP A 88 1.14 15.14 -15.28
CA ASP A 88 0.60 16.08 -14.27
C ASP A 88 -0.77 15.65 -13.71
N ASP A 89 -1.57 14.92 -14.49
CA ASP A 89 -2.80 14.25 -14.04
C ASP A 89 -2.50 13.19 -12.99
N ILE A 90 -1.43 12.42 -13.15
CA ILE A 90 -1.01 11.40 -12.18
C ILE A 90 -0.36 12.05 -10.98
N LYS A 91 0.50 13.05 -11.18
CA LYS A 91 1.10 13.83 -10.11
C LYS A 91 0.01 14.49 -9.25
N SER A 92 -0.98 15.12 -9.88
CA SER A 92 -2.14 15.68 -9.17
C SER A 92 -3.14 14.64 -8.69
N GLN A 93 -3.20 13.41 -9.20
CA GLN A 93 -3.98 12.33 -8.57
C GLN A 93 -3.29 11.80 -7.31
N ILE A 94 -1.95 11.71 -7.35
CA ILE A 94 -1.09 11.36 -6.20
C ILE A 94 -1.12 12.50 -5.16
N GLU A 95 -1.13 13.77 -5.58
CA GLU A 95 -1.01 14.96 -4.72
C GLU A 95 -2.35 15.64 -4.37
N THR A 96 -3.36 15.65 -5.27
CA THR A 96 -4.60 16.48 -5.20
C THR A 96 -5.91 15.73 -5.48
N PHE A 97 -5.88 14.46 -5.92
CA PHE A 97 -7.01 13.54 -6.06
C PHE A 97 -8.28 14.11 -6.75
N LYS A 98 -8.21 14.49 -8.04
CA LYS A 98 -9.40 14.85 -8.84
C LYS A 98 -10.02 13.66 -9.56
N MET A 99 -11.36 13.54 -9.49
CA MET A 99 -12.15 12.52 -10.20
C MET A 99 -12.33 12.86 -11.70
N PRO A 100 -12.09 11.92 -12.64
CA PRO A 100 -12.36 12.15 -14.05
C PRO A 100 -13.88 12.15 -14.33
N ILE A 101 -14.35 13.23 -14.98
CA ILE A 101 -15.75 13.43 -15.35
C ILE A 101 -16.00 12.80 -16.74
N GLY A 102 -16.76 11.72 -16.81
CA GLY A 102 -17.24 11.08 -18.05
C GLY A 102 -17.80 9.68 -17.82
N TYR A 103 -18.89 9.29 -18.50
CA TYR A 103 -19.51 7.96 -18.38
C TYR A 103 -19.56 7.20 -19.71
N PRO A 104 -19.16 5.90 -19.74
CA PRO A 104 -18.41 5.22 -18.69
C PRO A 104 -17.04 5.91 -18.51
N PRO A 105 -16.50 5.96 -17.27
CA PRO A 105 -15.19 6.53 -17.06
C PRO A 105 -14.20 5.77 -17.95
N LYS A 106 -13.43 6.49 -18.78
CA LYS A 106 -12.30 5.88 -19.47
C LYS A 106 -11.41 5.30 -18.37
N ILE A 107 -11.23 3.98 -18.39
CA ILE A 107 -10.30 3.33 -17.47
C ILE A 107 -8.93 3.78 -17.92
N GLU A 108 -8.38 4.74 -17.20
CA GLU A 108 -7.02 5.18 -17.38
C GLU A 108 -6.10 4.10 -16.81
N GLY A 109 -5.37 3.40 -17.69
CA GLY A 109 -4.37 2.42 -17.28
C GLY A 109 -3.24 3.07 -16.48
N TYR A 110 -2.49 2.24 -15.78
CA TYR A 110 -1.33 2.65 -14.99
C TYR A 110 -0.19 3.03 -15.94
N PRO A 111 0.53 4.15 -15.74
CA PRO A 111 1.67 4.49 -16.58
C PRO A 111 2.73 3.39 -16.45
N ALA A 112 3.29 2.95 -17.55
CA ALA A 112 4.12 1.73 -17.58
C ALA A 112 5.62 2.04 -17.63
N ARG A 113 6.01 3.21 -18.15
CA ARG A 113 7.42 3.60 -18.38
C ARG A 113 7.98 4.49 -17.29
N ILE A 114 7.74 4.11 -16.03
CA ILE A 114 8.33 4.75 -14.87
C ILE A 114 9.31 3.76 -14.24
N SER A 115 10.59 4.14 -14.10
CA SER A 115 11.55 3.29 -13.40
C SER A 115 11.31 3.34 -11.89
N GLY A 116 11.66 2.26 -11.20
CA GLY A 116 11.58 2.16 -9.75
C GLY A 116 12.36 3.27 -9.04
N LYS A 117 13.52 3.66 -9.59
CA LYS A 117 14.30 4.80 -9.09
C LYS A 117 13.51 6.11 -9.16
N GLN A 118 12.89 6.42 -10.29
CA GLN A 118 12.08 7.62 -10.42
C GLN A 118 10.87 7.58 -9.49
N LEU A 119 10.19 6.43 -9.42
CA LEU A 119 9.04 6.22 -8.57
C LEU A 119 9.38 6.51 -7.10
N LEU A 120 10.52 5.99 -6.63
CA LEU A 120 11.03 6.21 -5.28
C LEU A 120 11.33 7.69 -5.01
N ILE A 121 12.10 8.35 -5.89
CA ILE A 121 12.52 9.75 -5.70
C ILE A 121 11.31 10.70 -5.73
N LYS A 122 10.38 10.49 -6.66
CA LYS A 122 9.27 11.42 -6.88
C LYS A 122 8.12 11.22 -5.90
N THR A 123 7.91 10.00 -5.38
CA THR A 123 6.73 9.71 -4.54
C THR A 123 7.05 9.28 -3.11
N GLN A 124 8.26 8.75 -2.83
CA GLN A 124 8.60 8.15 -1.53
C GLN A 124 9.85 8.74 -0.86
N ALA A 125 10.32 9.92 -1.28
CA ALA A 125 11.54 10.54 -0.75
C ALA A 125 11.57 10.66 0.78
N GLU A 126 10.46 11.06 1.40
CA GLU A 126 10.36 11.16 2.87
C GLU A 126 10.51 9.79 3.54
N MET A 127 9.90 8.74 2.98
CA MET A 127 9.98 7.38 3.52
C MET A 127 11.40 6.82 3.39
N ILE A 128 12.06 7.04 2.26
CA ILE A 128 13.47 6.63 2.04
C ILE A 128 14.38 7.32 3.06
N THR A 129 14.15 8.61 3.33
CA THR A 129 14.89 9.36 4.35
C THR A 129 14.69 8.76 5.75
N LYS A 130 13.46 8.38 6.09
CA LYS A 130 13.15 7.67 7.36
C LYS A 130 13.88 6.33 7.44
N ILE A 131 13.83 5.50 6.40
CA ILE A 131 14.53 4.21 6.35
C ILE A 131 16.05 4.42 6.48
N LYS A 132 16.64 5.37 5.75
CA LYS A 132 18.08 5.70 5.82
C LYS A 132 18.50 6.08 7.24
N ARG A 133 17.69 6.90 7.92
CA ARG A 133 17.93 7.30 9.32
C ARG A 133 17.88 6.13 10.29
N GLU A 134 16.92 5.22 10.13
CA GLU A 134 16.77 4.06 11.02
C GLU A 134 17.83 2.97 10.77
N MET A 135 18.28 2.79 9.53
CA MET A 135 19.32 1.82 9.19
C MET A 135 20.66 2.13 9.87
N GLN A 136 21.02 3.41 10.04
CA GLN A 136 22.27 3.84 10.70
C GLN A 136 23.53 3.15 10.12
N ILE A 137 23.64 3.09 8.80
CA ILE A 137 24.77 2.45 8.08
C ILE A 137 25.62 3.43 7.26
N GLY A 138 25.36 4.74 7.39
CA GLY A 138 26.13 5.79 6.71
C GLY A 138 26.11 5.66 5.19
N GLU A 139 27.28 5.76 4.57
CA GLU A 139 27.47 5.72 3.12
C GLU A 139 27.12 4.36 2.49
N LEU A 140 27.22 3.27 3.28
CA LEU A 140 26.85 1.93 2.82
C LEU A 140 25.36 1.82 2.45
N PHE A 141 24.52 2.78 2.84
CA PHE A 141 23.11 2.80 2.45
C PHE A 141 22.94 2.84 0.94
N ASP A 142 23.70 3.70 0.27
CA ASP A 142 23.55 3.93 -1.17
C ASP A 142 24.12 2.75 -1.99
N GLU A 143 25.04 1.97 -1.41
CA GLU A 143 25.59 0.74 -2.00
C GLU A 143 24.70 -0.50 -1.74
N LEU A 144 24.18 -0.66 -0.53
CA LEU A 144 23.53 -1.92 -0.10
C LEU A 144 22.01 -1.85 -0.14
N VAL A 145 21.42 -0.73 0.29
CA VAL A 145 19.97 -0.62 0.52
C VAL A 145 19.26 0.10 -0.62
N MET A 146 19.85 1.15 -1.18
CA MET A 146 19.22 1.87 -2.29
C MET A 146 18.99 0.97 -3.52
N PRO A 147 19.93 0.08 -3.94
CA PRO A 147 19.67 -0.83 -5.05
C PRO A 147 18.57 -1.85 -4.72
N LEU A 148 18.52 -2.33 -3.46
CA LEU A 148 17.43 -3.19 -2.99
C LEU A 148 16.07 -2.50 -3.12
N LEU A 149 15.95 -1.25 -2.66
CA LEU A 149 14.73 -0.45 -2.79
C LEU A 149 14.34 -0.23 -4.26
N CYS A 150 15.30 0.12 -5.12
CA CYS A 150 15.06 0.32 -6.55
C CYS A 150 14.55 -0.96 -7.21
N ASN A 151 15.20 -2.10 -6.97
CA ASN A 151 14.79 -3.40 -7.52
C ASN A 151 13.37 -3.79 -7.06
N THR A 152 13.06 -3.56 -5.77
CA THR A 152 11.71 -3.75 -5.24
C THR A 152 10.70 -2.84 -5.95
N ALA A 153 11.02 -1.56 -6.14
CA ALA A 153 10.14 -0.61 -6.82
C ALA A 153 9.97 -0.92 -8.31
N ASP A 154 11.00 -1.40 -9.00
CA ASP A 154 10.92 -1.85 -10.40
C ASP A 154 10.02 -3.09 -10.57
N PHE A 155 10.01 -3.96 -9.57
CA PHE A 155 9.23 -5.19 -9.62
C PHE A 155 7.78 -5.01 -9.18
N ILE A 156 7.54 -4.23 -8.12
CA ILE A 156 6.20 -3.90 -7.62
C ILE A 156 5.54 -2.82 -8.47
N HIS A 157 6.31 -1.86 -8.97
CA HIS A 157 5.81 -0.72 -9.72
C HIS A 157 4.64 0.00 -8.99
N LEU A 158 3.54 0.25 -9.68
CA LEU A 158 2.37 0.95 -9.19
C LEU A 158 1.23 0.00 -8.77
N LEU A 159 1.54 -1.26 -8.47
CA LEU A 159 0.53 -2.25 -8.12
C LEU A 159 -0.14 -1.95 -6.75
N PRO A 160 -1.46 -2.19 -6.61
CA PRO A 160 -2.18 -2.03 -5.35
C PRO A 160 -1.90 -3.22 -4.41
N ALA A 161 -1.78 -3.01 -3.10
CA ALA A 161 -1.44 -4.11 -2.17
C ALA A 161 -2.57 -5.13 -1.99
N SER A 162 -3.81 -4.69 -2.14
CA SER A 162 -5.00 -5.52 -2.00
C SER A 162 -6.15 -5.04 -2.88
N GLU A 163 -7.08 -5.96 -3.16
CA GLU A 163 -8.23 -5.71 -4.04
C GLU A 163 -9.28 -4.80 -3.39
N ALA A 164 -9.52 -4.97 -2.09
CA ALA A 164 -10.60 -4.28 -1.36
C ALA A 164 -10.26 -3.90 0.08
N HIS A 165 -9.01 -4.08 0.52
CA HIS A 165 -8.59 -3.88 1.90
C HIS A 165 -7.62 -2.69 2.00
N HIS A 166 -6.52 -2.85 2.72
CA HIS A 166 -5.51 -1.83 2.95
C HIS A 166 -4.67 -1.59 1.69
N HIS A 167 -4.14 -0.37 1.57
CA HIS A 167 -3.22 0.06 0.50
C HIS A 167 -3.71 -0.34 -0.91
N ARG A 168 -5.02 -0.22 -1.14
CA ARG A 168 -5.70 -0.59 -2.39
C ARG A 168 -5.51 0.40 -3.56
N ALA A 169 -4.92 1.55 -3.29
CA ALA A 169 -4.66 2.58 -4.29
C ALA A 169 -3.44 2.23 -5.16
N GLN A 170 -3.29 2.95 -6.27
CA GLN A 170 -2.11 2.88 -7.13
C GLN A 170 -0.82 3.11 -6.32
N GLY A 171 0.18 2.24 -6.52
CA GLY A 171 1.43 2.24 -5.76
C GLY A 171 1.30 1.81 -4.30
N GLY A 172 0.12 1.34 -3.88
CA GLY A 172 -0.14 0.94 -2.50
C GLY A 172 0.73 -0.22 -2.04
N LEU A 173 1.05 -1.19 -2.91
CA LEU A 173 1.93 -2.30 -2.55
C LEU A 173 3.35 -1.80 -2.22
N LEU A 174 3.90 -0.91 -3.06
CA LEU A 174 5.21 -0.33 -2.79
C LEU A 174 5.20 0.49 -1.50
N ARG A 175 4.16 1.30 -1.28
CA ARG A 175 4.02 2.08 -0.05
C ARG A 175 3.98 1.20 1.18
N HIS A 176 3.19 0.13 1.15
CA HIS A 176 3.08 -0.85 2.22
C HIS A 176 4.44 -1.50 2.52
N SER A 177 5.12 -2.04 1.50
CA SER A 177 6.45 -2.67 1.68
C SER A 177 7.47 -1.71 2.31
N LEU A 178 7.46 -0.43 1.93
CA LEU A 178 8.34 0.59 2.51
C LEU A 178 7.98 0.95 3.96
N GLU A 179 6.69 1.03 4.30
CA GLU A 179 6.23 1.25 5.67
C GLU A 179 6.61 0.09 6.58
N VAL A 180 6.38 -1.15 6.14
CA VAL A 180 6.78 -2.35 6.86
C VAL A 180 8.29 -2.36 7.05
N CYS A 181 9.08 -2.04 6.02
CA CYS A 181 10.53 -1.92 6.12
C CYS A 181 10.96 -0.88 7.15
N TYR A 182 10.42 0.34 7.10
CA TYR A 182 10.72 1.40 8.06
C TYR A 182 10.41 0.98 9.51
N ILE A 183 9.21 0.45 9.76
CA ILE A 183 8.78 0.04 11.10
C ILE A 183 9.65 -1.13 11.59
N ALA A 184 9.90 -2.11 10.74
CA ALA A 184 10.70 -3.28 11.07
C ALA A 184 12.15 -2.89 11.43
N VAL A 185 12.80 -2.06 10.61
CA VAL A 185 14.17 -1.58 10.86
C VAL A 185 14.23 -0.77 12.16
N LYS A 186 13.22 0.07 12.44
CA LYS A 186 13.15 0.82 13.71
C LYS A 186 13.16 -0.12 14.93
N HIS A 187 12.47 -1.26 14.85
CA HIS A 187 12.42 -2.24 15.94
C HIS A 187 13.74 -2.99 16.18
N THR A 188 14.67 -3.03 15.20
CA THR A 188 15.99 -3.67 15.36
C THR A 188 16.78 -3.11 16.54
N LYS A 189 16.55 -1.85 16.91
CA LYS A 189 17.26 -1.18 18.02
C LYS A 189 16.90 -1.72 19.40
N THR A 190 15.71 -2.29 19.53
CA THR A 190 15.17 -2.78 20.79
C THR A 190 15.04 -4.29 20.84
N THR A 191 15.35 -4.98 19.75
CA THR A 191 15.23 -6.43 19.64
C THR A 191 16.53 -7.13 19.97
N ASP A 192 16.46 -8.07 20.91
CA ASP A 192 17.54 -9.03 21.13
C ASP A 192 17.40 -10.18 20.12
N PHE A 193 18.20 -10.12 19.05
CA PHE A 193 18.13 -11.12 17.97
C PHE A 193 18.72 -12.47 18.37
N ASP A 194 19.68 -12.45 19.29
CA ASP A 194 20.33 -13.66 19.79
C ASP A 194 20.94 -13.41 21.17
N SER A 195 20.36 -14.05 22.18
CA SER A 195 20.79 -13.94 23.57
C SER A 195 22.14 -14.62 23.84
N ASN A 196 22.64 -15.45 22.92
CA ASN A 196 23.89 -16.18 23.08
C ASN A 196 25.09 -15.46 22.43
N GLU A 197 24.87 -14.35 21.72
CA GLU A 197 25.95 -13.54 21.15
C GLU A 197 26.64 -12.70 22.22
N THR A 198 27.98 -12.72 22.20
CA THR A 198 28.80 -11.76 22.95
C THR A 198 28.55 -10.33 22.47
N PRO A 199 28.82 -9.30 23.29
CA PRO A 199 28.71 -7.89 22.87
C PRO A 199 29.49 -7.57 21.58
N GLU A 200 30.67 -8.17 21.42
CA GLU A 200 31.53 -8.02 20.24
C GLU A 200 30.88 -8.62 18.99
N GLU A 201 30.38 -9.86 19.07
CA GLU A 201 29.67 -10.51 17.97
C GLU A 201 28.39 -9.74 17.60
N ARG A 202 27.65 -9.25 18.59
CA ARG A 202 26.44 -8.45 18.39
C ARG A 202 26.76 -7.17 17.63
N SER A 203 27.84 -6.48 18.00
CA SER A 203 28.30 -5.29 17.28
C SER A 203 28.72 -5.63 15.84
N ALA A 204 29.46 -6.72 15.65
CA ALA A 204 29.91 -7.16 14.32
C ALA A 204 28.76 -7.62 13.41
N ASN A 205 27.67 -8.16 13.98
CA ASN A 205 26.51 -8.65 13.24
C ASN A 205 25.38 -7.63 13.12
N ALA A 206 25.45 -6.48 13.79
CA ALA A 206 24.38 -5.47 13.80
C ALA A 206 23.96 -5.04 12.39
N LEU A 207 24.92 -4.78 11.50
CA LEU A 207 24.65 -4.46 10.10
C LEU A 207 23.89 -5.59 9.40
N LYS A 208 24.33 -6.84 9.57
CA LYS A 208 23.74 -8.02 8.93
C LYS A 208 22.30 -8.26 9.40
N TRP A 209 22.02 -8.05 10.69
CA TRP A 209 20.67 -8.12 11.25
C TRP A 209 19.75 -7.04 10.69
N ARG A 210 20.22 -5.80 10.58
CA ARG A 210 19.43 -4.71 9.97
C ARG A 210 19.12 -4.99 8.50
N LEU A 211 20.11 -5.49 7.75
CA LEU A 211 19.91 -5.91 6.35
C LEU A 211 18.92 -7.08 6.26
N ALA A 212 19.03 -8.09 7.14
CA ALA A 212 18.12 -9.22 7.17
C ALA A 212 16.66 -8.77 7.40
N VAL A 213 16.45 -7.85 8.35
CA VAL A 213 15.13 -7.26 8.63
C VAL A 213 14.61 -6.47 7.43
N ALA A 214 15.44 -5.61 6.83
CA ALA A 214 15.03 -4.82 5.66
C ALA A 214 14.65 -5.71 4.47
N VAL A 215 15.46 -6.73 4.16
CA VAL A 215 15.17 -7.70 3.10
C VAL A 215 13.88 -8.45 3.39
N THR A 216 13.73 -9.00 4.59
CA THR A 216 12.52 -9.73 5.00
C THR A 216 11.26 -8.86 4.85
N ALA A 217 11.32 -7.61 5.33
CA ALA A 217 10.21 -6.67 5.26
C ALA A 217 9.84 -6.27 3.83
N LEU A 218 10.82 -6.01 2.96
CA LEU A 218 10.55 -5.65 1.57
C LEU A 218 10.04 -6.83 0.75
N LEU A 219 10.47 -8.05 1.06
CA LEU A 219 10.16 -9.23 0.27
C LEU A 219 8.91 -9.99 0.75
N HIS A 220 8.34 -9.70 1.91
CA HIS A 220 7.23 -10.50 2.45
C HIS A 220 6.04 -10.65 1.49
N ASP A 221 5.72 -9.58 0.76
CA ASP A 221 4.60 -9.51 -0.19
C ASP A 221 5.05 -9.48 -1.66
N ILE A 222 6.35 -9.66 -1.92
CA ILE A 222 6.92 -9.48 -3.27
C ILE A 222 6.43 -10.53 -4.28
N GLY A 223 5.85 -11.63 -3.82
CA GLY A 223 5.26 -12.64 -4.69
C GLY A 223 3.93 -12.22 -5.32
N LYS A 224 3.26 -11.17 -4.82
CA LYS A 224 1.95 -10.72 -5.33
C LYS A 224 1.98 -10.40 -6.83
N PRO A 225 2.96 -9.64 -7.37
CA PRO A 225 3.18 -9.48 -8.82
C PRO A 225 3.07 -10.76 -9.65
N VAL A 226 3.43 -11.91 -9.07
CA VAL A 226 3.45 -13.21 -9.77
C VAL A 226 2.15 -14.00 -9.58
N SER A 227 1.57 -13.99 -8.39
CA SER A 227 0.40 -14.83 -8.08
C SER A 227 -0.94 -14.13 -8.21
N ASP A 228 -0.99 -12.83 -7.89
CA ASP A 228 -2.24 -12.13 -7.62
C ASP A 228 -2.72 -11.30 -8.82
N TYR A 229 -1.82 -10.97 -9.75
CA TYR A 229 -2.13 -10.10 -10.89
C TYR A 229 -1.80 -10.75 -12.22
N GLU A 230 -2.59 -10.36 -13.21
CA GLU A 230 -2.23 -10.41 -14.62
C GLU A 230 -2.17 -8.97 -15.14
N ILE A 231 -1.06 -8.64 -15.81
CA ILE A 231 -0.81 -7.30 -16.31
C ILE A 231 -0.72 -7.34 -17.83
N TRP A 232 -1.50 -6.48 -18.47
CA TRP A 232 -1.73 -6.47 -19.90
C TRP A 232 -1.55 -5.05 -20.45
N ASP A 233 -1.20 -4.95 -21.73
CA ASP A 233 -1.28 -3.69 -22.46
C ASP A 233 -2.74 -3.32 -22.77
N GLN A 234 -2.96 -2.13 -23.33
CA GLN A 234 -4.31 -1.65 -23.65
C GLN A 234 -5.05 -2.55 -24.66
N THR A 235 -4.31 -3.17 -25.58
CA THR A 235 -4.89 -3.99 -26.64
C THR A 235 -5.17 -5.42 -26.19
N GLY A 236 -4.57 -5.86 -25.07
CA GLY A 236 -4.60 -7.23 -24.59
C GLY A 236 -3.69 -8.19 -25.37
N VAL A 237 -2.83 -7.68 -26.25
CA VAL A 237 -1.89 -8.47 -27.06
C VAL A 237 -0.67 -8.85 -26.25
N TYR A 238 -0.15 -7.94 -25.43
CA TYR A 238 1.06 -8.15 -24.64
C TYR A 238 0.70 -8.35 -23.18
N GLN A 239 1.09 -9.50 -22.64
CA GLN A 239 1.04 -9.78 -21.20
C GLN A 239 2.43 -9.64 -20.59
N TRP A 240 2.55 -8.90 -19.49
CA TRP A 240 3.78 -8.93 -18.72
C TRP A 240 3.95 -10.29 -18.03
N LYS A 241 5.14 -10.87 -18.15
CA LYS A 241 5.52 -12.12 -17.48
C LYS A 241 6.57 -11.82 -16.41
N PRO A 242 6.22 -11.92 -15.11
CA PRO A 242 7.14 -11.56 -14.02
C PRO A 242 8.45 -12.35 -13.96
N SER A 243 8.52 -13.54 -14.56
CA SER A 243 9.75 -14.33 -14.68
C SER A 243 10.78 -13.68 -15.61
N GLY A 244 10.34 -12.89 -16.60
CA GLY A 244 11.19 -12.22 -17.57
C GLY A 244 11.73 -10.87 -17.07
N LYS A 245 11.68 -9.86 -17.94
CA LYS A 245 12.09 -8.49 -17.61
C LYS A 245 11.16 -7.88 -16.54
N ASN A 246 11.64 -6.88 -15.80
CA ASN A 246 10.77 -6.10 -14.91
C ASN A 246 9.70 -5.34 -15.73
N LEU A 247 8.67 -4.82 -15.05
CA LEU A 247 7.52 -4.21 -15.70
C LEU A 247 7.93 -3.02 -16.57
N PHE A 248 8.84 -2.18 -16.06
CA PHE A 248 9.38 -1.02 -16.77
C PHE A 248 10.05 -1.43 -18.10
N HIS A 249 10.98 -2.37 -18.08
CA HIS A 249 11.68 -2.80 -19.29
C HIS A 249 10.77 -3.52 -20.30
N TRP A 250 9.80 -4.29 -19.82
CA TRP A 250 8.76 -4.87 -20.67
C TRP A 250 7.94 -3.78 -21.38
N ALA A 251 7.57 -2.72 -20.64
CA ALA A 251 6.82 -1.61 -21.20
C ALA A 251 7.62 -0.82 -22.24
N VAL A 252 8.90 -0.58 -21.99
CA VAL A 252 9.80 0.09 -22.95
C VAL A 252 10.00 -0.75 -24.22
N GLU A 253 10.17 -2.06 -24.09
CA GLU A 253 10.39 -2.97 -25.23
C GLU A 253 9.22 -3.01 -26.21
N HIS A 254 7.99 -2.99 -25.68
CA HIS A 254 6.77 -3.10 -26.47
C HIS A 254 6.09 -1.75 -26.74
N ASP A 255 6.75 -0.64 -26.43
CA ASP A 255 6.21 0.71 -26.58
C ASP A 255 4.84 0.86 -25.86
N ILE A 256 4.72 0.31 -24.66
CA ILE A 256 3.50 0.37 -23.84
C ILE A 256 3.56 1.62 -22.97
N GLU A 257 2.64 2.56 -23.16
CA GLU A 257 2.54 3.76 -22.31
C GLU A 257 1.79 3.47 -21.02
N ARG A 258 0.73 2.66 -21.09
CA ARG A 258 -0.14 2.32 -19.97
C ARG A 258 -0.46 0.83 -19.93
N TYR A 259 -0.44 0.25 -18.74
CA TYR A 259 -0.82 -1.14 -18.48
C TYR A 259 -2.10 -1.25 -17.66
N PHE A 260 -2.75 -2.39 -17.78
CA PHE A 260 -4.02 -2.72 -17.14
C PHE A 260 -3.84 -3.95 -16.28
N LEU A 261 -4.51 -3.94 -15.13
CA LEU A 261 -4.39 -4.97 -14.11
C LEU A 261 -5.68 -5.77 -14.02
N GLN A 262 -5.53 -7.08 -13.96
CA GLN A 262 -6.60 -8.02 -13.65
C GLN A 262 -6.21 -8.88 -12.45
N TRP A 263 -7.13 -9.06 -11.51
CA TRP A 263 -6.90 -9.92 -10.35
C TRP A 263 -7.06 -11.40 -10.70
N ASN A 264 -6.09 -12.21 -10.29
CA ASN A 264 -6.19 -13.66 -10.40
C ASN A 264 -7.13 -14.22 -9.31
N LYS A 265 -8.21 -14.87 -9.74
CA LYS A 265 -9.22 -15.46 -8.83
C LYS A 265 -8.70 -16.67 -8.04
N LYS A 266 -7.60 -17.30 -8.45
CA LYS A 266 -7.01 -18.49 -7.81
C LYS A 266 -5.75 -18.19 -6.98
N ARG A 267 -5.64 -16.97 -6.44
CA ARG A 267 -4.43 -16.45 -5.79
C ARG A 267 -3.99 -17.12 -4.46
N HIS A 268 -4.83 -17.98 -3.86
CA HIS A 268 -4.60 -18.83 -2.66
C HIS A 268 -3.26 -18.68 -1.89
N ASN A 269 -2.95 -17.49 -1.34
CA ASN A 269 -1.69 -17.20 -0.63
C ASN A 269 -0.40 -17.63 -1.36
N ASN A 270 -0.46 -17.80 -2.69
CA ASN A 270 0.65 -18.32 -3.49
C ASN A 270 1.85 -17.36 -3.52
N HIS A 271 1.62 -16.06 -3.29
CA HIS A 271 2.69 -15.06 -3.23
C HIS A 271 3.74 -15.42 -2.18
N ARG A 272 3.37 -16.06 -1.06
CA ARG A 272 4.33 -16.43 0.00
C ARG A 272 5.28 -17.54 -0.43
N ILE A 273 4.76 -18.52 -1.15
CA ILE A 273 5.55 -19.64 -1.69
C ILE A 273 6.52 -19.13 -2.77
N ILE A 274 6.08 -18.13 -3.54
CA ILE A 274 6.86 -17.57 -4.65
C ILE A 274 7.87 -16.53 -4.16
N ALA A 275 7.59 -15.80 -3.07
CA ALA A 275 8.44 -14.70 -2.61
C ALA A 275 9.92 -15.08 -2.42
N PRO A 276 10.29 -16.23 -1.81
CA PRO A 276 11.68 -16.67 -1.72
C PRO A 276 12.36 -16.87 -3.08
N SER A 277 11.63 -17.29 -4.12
CA SER A 277 12.18 -17.49 -5.47
C SER A 277 12.62 -16.19 -6.14
N LEU A 278 12.21 -15.04 -5.60
CA LEU A 278 12.53 -13.71 -6.13
C LEU A 278 13.73 -13.07 -5.42
N ILE A 279 14.33 -13.72 -4.42
CA ILE A 279 15.45 -13.16 -3.66
C ILE A 279 16.61 -12.77 -4.57
N GLU A 280 17.06 -13.67 -5.47
CA GLU A 280 18.19 -13.37 -6.36
C GLU A 280 17.88 -12.29 -7.41
N LYS A 281 16.59 -12.07 -7.70
CA LYS A 281 16.14 -11.03 -8.62
C LYS A 281 16.11 -9.64 -7.98
N ILE A 282 15.80 -9.58 -6.68
CA ILE A 282 15.53 -8.33 -5.97
C ILE A 282 16.70 -7.90 -5.09
N VAL A 283 17.31 -8.85 -4.38
CA VAL A 283 18.35 -8.58 -3.38
C VAL A 283 19.71 -8.47 -4.05
N PRO A 284 20.45 -7.35 -3.85
CA PRO A 284 21.80 -7.21 -4.40
C PRO A 284 22.73 -8.33 -3.93
N ALA A 285 23.58 -8.85 -4.83
CA ALA A 285 24.50 -9.94 -4.53
C ALA A 285 25.37 -9.67 -3.30
N LYS A 286 25.80 -8.41 -3.10
CA LYS A 286 26.58 -8.01 -1.93
C LYS A 286 25.82 -8.16 -0.61
N VAL A 287 24.52 -7.88 -0.61
CA VAL A 287 23.66 -8.08 0.56
C VAL A 287 23.49 -9.58 0.84
N ILE A 288 23.29 -10.40 -0.20
CA ILE A 288 23.22 -11.86 -0.05
C ILE A 288 24.52 -12.41 0.56
N GLU A 289 25.67 -11.97 0.06
CA GLU A 289 26.99 -12.35 0.59
C GLU A 289 27.10 -12.02 2.09
N LEU A 290 26.74 -10.79 2.50
CA LEU A 290 26.77 -10.37 3.90
C LEU A 290 25.85 -11.19 4.81
N LEU A 291 24.67 -11.60 4.29
CA LEU A 291 23.73 -12.46 5.02
C LEU A 291 24.26 -13.89 5.18
N GLN A 292 25.02 -14.39 4.20
CA GLN A 292 25.63 -15.71 4.20
C GLN A 292 26.91 -15.78 5.06
N GLN A 293 27.67 -14.68 5.17
CA GLN A 293 28.87 -14.57 6.02
C GLN A 293 28.59 -14.65 7.53
N ASN A 294 27.34 -14.75 7.96
CA ASN A 294 27.01 -14.99 9.36
C ASN A 294 27.08 -16.50 9.66
N SER A 295 27.77 -16.88 10.74
CA SER A 295 27.87 -18.27 11.24
C SER A 295 26.51 -18.92 11.51
N LYS A 296 25.45 -18.11 11.67
CA LYS A 296 24.06 -18.55 11.91
C LYS A 296 23.17 -18.54 10.67
N ASN A 297 23.78 -18.31 9.49
CA ASN A 297 23.16 -18.29 8.17
C ASN A 297 21.85 -17.48 8.14
N LEU A 298 21.98 -16.16 8.30
CA LEU A 298 20.84 -15.23 8.33
C LEU A 298 20.00 -15.31 7.05
N TYR A 299 20.63 -15.67 5.93
CA TYR A 299 19.95 -15.94 4.67
C TYR A 299 18.82 -16.98 4.82
N PHE A 300 19.06 -18.09 5.50
CA PHE A 300 18.00 -19.08 5.77
C PHE A 300 16.89 -18.53 6.68
N LYS A 301 17.24 -17.73 7.70
CA LYS A 301 16.22 -17.11 8.58
C LYS A 301 15.32 -16.13 7.82
N VAL A 302 15.88 -15.41 6.84
CA VAL A 302 15.14 -14.52 5.94
C VAL A 302 14.17 -15.34 5.08
N ILE A 303 14.63 -16.42 4.44
CA ILE A 303 13.78 -17.31 3.65
C ILE A 303 12.62 -17.87 4.49
N GLU A 304 12.91 -18.36 5.69
CA GLU A 304 11.91 -18.90 6.60
C GLU A 304 10.88 -17.84 6.99
N ALA A 305 11.31 -16.62 7.30
CA ALA A 305 10.42 -15.54 7.70
C ALA A 305 9.49 -15.11 6.55
N ILE A 306 10.01 -14.96 5.33
CA ILE A 306 9.24 -14.58 4.14
C ILE A 306 8.22 -15.67 3.79
N SER A 307 8.61 -16.94 3.89
CA SER A 307 7.74 -18.08 3.52
C SER A 307 6.54 -18.24 4.46
N ASN A 308 6.64 -17.76 5.71
CA ASN A 308 5.65 -17.99 6.77
C ASN A 308 4.81 -16.77 7.15
N SER A 309 4.94 -15.65 6.42
CA SER A 309 4.49 -14.28 6.80
C SER A 309 3.12 -14.15 7.48
N ASP A 310 2.09 -14.95 7.14
CA ASP A 310 0.73 -14.75 7.70
C ASP A 310 0.17 -15.92 8.51
N ASN A 311 0.95 -16.98 8.80
CA ASN A 311 0.44 -18.14 9.53
C ASN A 311 0.67 -18.04 11.04
N MET A 312 -0.12 -17.23 11.75
CA MET A 312 -0.04 -17.18 13.22
C MET A 312 -0.61 -18.44 13.90
N GLU A 313 -1.55 -19.15 13.25
CA GLU A 313 -2.16 -20.40 13.76
C GLU A 313 -1.40 -21.68 13.35
N LEU A 314 -0.63 -21.63 12.27
CA LEU A 314 0.04 -22.79 11.65
C LEU A 314 1.57 -22.72 11.68
N ALA A 315 2.17 -21.55 11.92
CA ALA A 315 3.57 -21.52 12.28
C ALA A 315 3.69 -22.25 13.62
N ASP A 316 4.47 -23.34 13.64
CA ASP A 316 4.76 -24.05 14.87
C ASP A 316 5.12 -23.03 15.96
N LYS A 317 4.54 -23.17 17.15
CA LYS A 317 4.91 -22.32 18.32
C LYS A 317 6.44 -22.24 18.51
N LYS A 318 7.17 -23.24 18.01
CA LYS A 318 8.63 -23.32 17.96
C LYS A 318 9.28 -22.34 16.96
N THR A 319 8.69 -22.13 15.79
CA THR A 319 9.15 -21.16 14.77
C THR A 319 8.89 -19.72 15.24
N ILE A 320 7.72 -19.46 15.83
CA ILE A 320 7.36 -18.15 16.41
C ILE A 320 8.28 -17.80 17.60
N ASN A 321 8.59 -18.79 18.45
CA ASN A 321 9.48 -18.56 19.60
C ASN A 321 10.97 -18.49 19.25
N GLY A 322 11.38 -18.90 18.04
CA GLY A 322 12.79 -18.97 17.64
C GLY A 322 13.25 -17.89 16.66
N ASN A 323 12.36 -17.35 15.81
CA ASN A 323 12.73 -16.42 14.75
C ASN A 323 12.27 -14.98 15.04
N GLN A 324 13.17 -14.18 15.61
CA GLN A 324 12.91 -12.77 15.91
C GLN A 324 12.62 -11.91 14.66
N LEU A 325 13.10 -12.31 13.47
CA LEU A 325 12.79 -11.61 12.22
C LEU A 325 11.30 -11.73 11.89
N PHE A 326 10.73 -12.92 12.06
CA PHE A 326 9.32 -13.17 11.82
C PHE A 326 8.43 -12.34 12.76
N ASN A 327 8.80 -12.25 14.04
CA ASN A 327 8.05 -11.47 15.02
C ASN A 327 8.07 -9.97 14.70
N ILE A 328 9.23 -9.42 14.32
CA ILE A 328 9.34 -8.02 13.88
C ILE A 328 8.50 -7.80 12.61
N LEU A 329 8.58 -8.71 11.64
CA LEU A 329 7.82 -8.62 10.39
C LEU A 329 6.32 -8.52 10.68
N LEU A 330 5.79 -9.45 11.47
CA LEU A 330 4.36 -9.49 11.80
C LEU A 330 3.89 -8.24 12.54
N LEU A 331 4.73 -7.70 13.43
CA LEU A 331 4.45 -6.43 14.13
C LEU A 331 4.41 -5.26 13.14
N ALA A 332 5.39 -5.19 12.24
CA ALA A 332 5.50 -4.10 11.28
C ALA A 332 4.39 -4.11 10.23
N ASP A 333 4.04 -5.29 9.72
CA ASP A 333 2.91 -5.50 8.80
C ASP A 333 1.61 -4.99 9.42
N ARG A 334 1.24 -5.49 10.61
CA ARG A 334 0.05 -5.05 11.34
C ARG A 334 0.02 -3.56 11.59
N ALA A 335 1.17 -2.96 11.91
CA ALA A 335 1.28 -1.53 12.15
C ALA A 335 1.05 -0.72 10.86
N SER A 336 1.58 -1.16 9.71
CA SER A 336 1.31 -0.52 8.42
C SER A 336 -0.18 -0.62 8.06
N VAL A 337 -0.78 -1.81 8.18
CA VAL A 337 -2.22 -2.01 7.92
C VAL A 337 -3.07 -1.13 8.83
N ALA A 338 -2.77 -1.10 10.13
CA ALA A 338 -3.51 -0.27 11.09
C ALA A 338 -3.39 1.23 10.78
N ASN A 339 -2.22 1.70 10.32
CA ASN A 339 -2.02 3.09 9.93
C ASN A 339 -2.80 3.44 8.67
N ASP A 340 -2.77 2.59 7.64
CA ASP A 340 -3.55 2.82 6.41
C ASP A 340 -5.06 2.78 6.70
N LEU A 341 -5.53 1.83 7.50
CA LEU A 341 -6.94 1.79 7.92
C LEU A 341 -7.32 3.08 8.64
N LYS A 342 -6.52 3.59 9.58
CA LYS A 342 -6.80 4.88 10.25
C LYS A 342 -6.90 6.04 9.26
N LEU A 343 -6.04 6.07 8.24
CA LEU A 343 -6.04 7.11 7.21
C LEU A 343 -7.21 6.95 6.23
N THR A 344 -7.68 5.73 5.99
CA THR A 344 -8.69 5.41 4.96
C THR A 344 -10.10 5.18 5.51
N SER A 345 -10.28 5.09 6.83
CA SER A 345 -11.55 4.78 7.51
C SER A 345 -12.69 5.79 7.26
N GLY A 346 -12.42 6.92 6.58
CA GLY A 346 -13.43 7.91 6.18
C GLY A 346 -13.48 8.21 4.67
N ASP A 347 -12.60 7.62 3.85
CA ASP A 347 -12.39 8.04 2.47
C ASP A 347 -13.10 7.14 1.46
N ALA A 348 -14.38 7.45 1.20
CA ALA A 348 -15.14 6.89 0.08
C ALA A 348 -14.49 7.20 -1.28
N ILE A 349 -13.68 8.25 -1.36
CA ILE A 349 -13.14 8.78 -2.63
C ILE A 349 -11.93 7.96 -3.12
N ARG A 350 -11.10 7.41 -2.21
CA ARG A 350 -10.03 6.44 -2.55
C ARG A 350 -10.57 5.12 -3.13
N ALA A 351 -11.87 4.85 -3.02
CA ALA A 351 -12.52 3.68 -3.62
C ALA A 351 -12.68 3.79 -5.15
N ALA A 352 -12.58 5.00 -5.71
CA ALA A 352 -12.89 5.26 -7.11
C ALA A 352 -11.68 5.13 -8.06
N GLY A 353 -10.46 5.31 -7.55
CA GLY A 353 -9.22 5.16 -8.31
C GLY A 353 -8.67 3.73 -8.39
N SER A 354 -9.39 2.73 -7.85
CA SER A 354 -8.99 1.35 -8.04
C SER A 354 -9.17 1.00 -9.52
N GLY A 355 -8.14 0.42 -10.15
CA GLY A 355 -8.20 -0.15 -11.50
C GLY A 355 -9.21 -1.30 -11.66
N VAL A 356 -10.16 -1.44 -10.73
CA VAL A 356 -11.33 -2.29 -10.79
C VAL A 356 -12.51 -1.42 -11.23
N SER A 357 -13.10 -1.76 -12.37
CA SER A 357 -14.21 -0.97 -12.94
C SER A 357 -15.37 -0.85 -11.92
N THR A 358 -16.07 0.28 -11.95
CA THR A 358 -17.31 0.46 -11.14
C THR A 358 -18.33 -0.64 -11.42
N ILE A 359 -18.30 -1.23 -12.62
CA ILE A 359 -19.11 -2.38 -13.00
C ILE A 359 -18.69 -3.63 -12.25
N GLN A 360 -17.39 -3.92 -12.14
CA GLN A 360 -16.91 -5.07 -11.36
C GLN A 360 -17.27 -4.92 -9.87
N ARG A 361 -17.20 -3.70 -9.33
CA ARG A 361 -17.71 -3.38 -7.99
C ARG A 361 -19.22 -3.66 -7.86
N LEU A 362 -20.02 -3.24 -8.85
CA LEU A 362 -21.46 -3.48 -8.86
C LEU A 362 -21.78 -4.97 -8.95
N VAL A 363 -21.08 -5.71 -9.81
CA VAL A 363 -21.25 -7.15 -10.03
C VAL A 363 -20.85 -7.95 -8.78
N ASP A 364 -19.73 -7.63 -8.14
CA ASP A 364 -19.30 -8.31 -6.91
C ASP A 364 -20.23 -7.97 -5.74
N THR A 365 -20.73 -6.74 -5.68
CA THR A 365 -21.79 -6.34 -4.75
C THR A 365 -23.07 -7.16 -4.97
N MET A 366 -23.51 -7.30 -6.22
CA MET A 366 -24.71 -8.09 -6.57
C MET A 366 -24.54 -9.58 -6.26
N ARG A 367 -23.35 -10.16 -6.49
CA ARG A 367 -23.03 -11.55 -6.13
C ARG A 367 -23.07 -11.80 -4.62
N GLN A 368 -22.67 -10.82 -3.81
CA GLN A 368 -22.78 -10.92 -2.35
C GLN A 368 -24.23 -10.87 -1.86
N PHE A 369 -25.13 -10.20 -2.59
CA PHE A 369 -26.57 -10.21 -2.29
C PHE A 369 -27.27 -11.51 -2.70
N GLU A 370 -26.79 -12.24 -3.71
CA GLU A 370 -27.35 -13.54 -4.12
C GLU A 370 -27.04 -14.68 -3.13
N VAL A 371 -26.02 -14.55 -2.29
CA VAL A 371 -25.63 -15.59 -1.30
C VAL A 371 -26.36 -15.42 0.04
N VAL A 372 -27.11 -14.32 0.24
CA VAL A 372 -27.79 -13.98 1.51
C VAL A 372 -29.33 -14.04 1.38
N ASN A 373 -29.86 -14.67 0.34
CA ASN A 373 -31.30 -15.00 0.24
C ASN A 373 -31.55 -16.50 0.27
#